data_AF-A0A023EYG3-F1
#
_entry.id   AF-A0A023EYG3-F1
#
_cell.length_a   1.000
_cell.length_b   1.000
_cell.length_c   1.000
_cell.angle_alpha   90.00
_cell.angle_beta   90.00
_cell.angle_gamma   90.00
#
_symmetry.space_group_name_H-M   'P 1'
#
loop_
_entity.id
_entity.type
_entity.pdbx_description
1 polymer ?
#
loop_
_entity_poly.entity_id
_entity_poly.type
_entity_poly.pdbx_seq_one_letter_code
_entity_poly.pdbx_strand_id
1 'polypeptide(L)'
;MSTLFQVALSYTFCILKELCYGYSIQTKFHNDLIFISLTTLDRFLRPDKLDYKTDESLIIAAGSFIWSCINSTPEIRKLLIQKGMIYLALDIIEVSPFPIQLLYTGMLADVALDVYCVIPFVTWRGKTEDINILALLCDLWRNQEKIKGVDRADNGCAVDTERILKGSDQKRIDPDIDTCPPLFDLYGCMRPKVYAIVTLLLRVHYSATQSACDLYGLRLMNINLKNEITLKLIQYYEHIKRGEIWENMLFIIKKNNPEIYPAFVDYIEMLVSRYYCWGVDVIQEQYILIRDDAHKAKNEEKDLYDKLIKCLHERQSRTVNEMHYYLSTSDVRALNLFKENYITLLDNERKKLDYYIDNITNHKTHDLNVYIQLEKTGRY
;
A
#
# COMPACT_ATOMS: atom_id res chain seq x y z
N MET A 1 -0.39 6.21 33.70
CA MET A 1 -1.76 5.84 34.13
C MET A 1 -1.69 4.49 34.84
N SER A 2 -2.22 4.37 36.05
CA SER A 2 -2.36 3.07 36.72
C SER A 2 -3.37 2.19 35.98
N THR A 3 -3.25 0.86 36.10
CA THR A 3 -4.15 -0.11 35.45
C THR A 3 -5.62 0.11 35.83
N LEU A 4 -5.90 0.39 37.10
CA LEU A 4 -7.24 0.69 37.60
C LEU A 4 -7.84 1.93 36.91
N PHE A 5 -7.03 2.96 36.67
CA PHE A 5 -7.48 4.18 36.01
C PHE A 5 -7.82 3.92 34.53
N GLN A 6 -7.02 3.11 33.84
CA GLN A 6 -7.31 2.73 32.46
C GLN A 6 -8.62 1.94 32.34
N VAL A 7 -8.88 1.02 33.27
CA VAL A 7 -10.13 0.24 33.33
C VAL A 7 -11.33 1.13 33.64
N ALA A 8 -11.21 2.04 34.62
CA ALA A 8 -12.28 3.00 34.89
C ALA A 8 -12.58 3.86 33.66
N LEU A 9 -11.54 4.32 32.96
CA LEU A 9 -11.68 5.17 31.78
C LEU A 9 -12.31 4.42 30.59
N SER A 10 -11.97 3.14 30.39
CA SER A 10 -12.61 2.31 29.36
C SER A 10 -14.11 2.13 29.62
N TYR A 11 -14.51 1.83 30.86
CA TYR A 11 -15.93 1.78 31.23
C TYR A 11 -16.63 3.11 31.03
N THR A 12 -15.98 4.24 31.35
CA THR A 12 -16.57 5.56 31.10
C THR A 12 -16.81 5.81 29.61
N PHE A 13 -15.87 5.43 28.73
CA PHE A 13 -16.09 5.57 27.29
C PHE A 13 -17.20 4.67 26.78
N CYS A 14 -17.34 3.45 27.30
CA CYS A 14 -18.46 2.57 26.96
C CYS A 14 -19.81 3.18 27.37
N ILE A 15 -19.90 3.73 28.59
CA ILE A 15 -21.13 4.39 29.06
C ILE A 15 -21.43 5.63 28.20
N LEU A 16 -20.43 6.46 27.93
CA LEU A 16 -20.58 7.66 27.11
C LEU A 16 -21.01 7.34 25.68
N LYS A 17 -20.49 6.25 25.10
CA LYS A 17 -20.90 5.75 23.78
C LYS A 17 -22.40 5.46 23.75
N GLU A 18 -22.91 4.70 24.71
CA GLU A 18 -24.35 4.36 24.79
C GLU A 18 -25.21 5.62 25.04
N LEU A 19 -24.72 6.56 25.85
CA LEU A 19 -25.39 7.85 26.05
C LEU A 19 -25.45 8.70 24.79
N CYS A 20 -24.40 8.70 23.96
CA CYS A 20 -24.40 9.39 22.67
C CYS A 20 -25.41 8.81 21.68
N TYR A 21 -25.66 7.49 21.73
CA TYR A 21 -26.68 6.85 20.89
C TYR A 21 -28.10 7.14 21.37
N GLY A 22 -28.33 7.19 22.68
CA GLY A 22 -29.66 7.33 23.28
C GLY A 22 -30.16 8.76 23.49
N TYR A 23 -29.26 9.74 23.65
CA TYR A 23 -29.62 11.12 23.99
C TYR A 23 -28.83 12.14 23.17
N SER A 24 -29.50 13.21 22.73
CA SER A 24 -28.85 14.38 22.14
C SER A 24 -28.09 15.15 23.24
N ILE A 25 -26.88 14.69 23.57
CA ILE A 25 -25.99 15.37 24.51
C ILE A 25 -25.72 16.79 23.97
N GLN A 26 -25.71 17.78 24.86
CA GLN A 26 -25.43 19.17 24.49
C GLN A 26 -24.03 19.30 23.88
N THR A 27 -23.92 20.06 22.79
CA THR A 27 -22.70 20.25 21.99
C THR A 27 -21.46 20.68 22.79
N LYS A 28 -21.63 21.38 23.93
CA LYS A 28 -20.51 21.79 24.80
C LYS A 28 -19.80 20.61 25.46
N PHE A 29 -20.53 19.62 25.96
CA PHE A 29 -19.92 18.44 26.60
C PHE A 29 -19.17 17.56 25.58
N HIS A 30 -19.61 17.56 24.33
CA HIS A 30 -18.90 16.83 23.27
C HIS A 30 -17.48 17.35 23.06
N ASN A 31 -17.23 18.66 23.14
CA ASN A 31 -15.90 19.21 22.91
C ASN A 31 -14.87 18.73 23.94
N ASP A 32 -15.25 18.75 25.21
CA ASP A 32 -14.37 18.33 26.30
C ASP A 32 -14.15 16.80 26.26
N LEU A 33 -15.20 16.03 26.00
CA LEU A 33 -15.10 14.58 25.86
C LEU A 33 -14.27 14.17 24.65
N ILE A 34 -14.42 14.87 23.51
CA ILE A 34 -13.58 14.68 22.33
C ILE A 34 -12.12 14.98 22.68
N PHE A 35 -11.86 16.10 23.35
CA PHE A 35 -10.51 16.45 23.77
C PHE A 35 -9.88 15.39 24.69
N ILE A 36 -10.63 14.88 25.67
CA ILE A 36 -10.18 13.80 26.55
C ILE A 36 -9.92 12.51 25.76
N SER A 37 -10.79 12.16 24.81
CA SER A 37 -10.61 10.96 23.98
C SER A 37 -9.36 11.07 23.09
N LEU A 38 -9.16 12.19 22.40
CA LEU A 38 -8.00 12.41 21.54
C LEU A 38 -6.70 12.48 22.33
N THR A 39 -6.70 13.11 23.51
CA THR A 39 -5.52 13.12 24.39
C THR A 39 -5.20 11.75 24.96
N THR A 40 -6.21 10.91 25.23
CA THR A 40 -6.00 9.51 25.63
C THR A 40 -5.35 8.71 24.50
N LEU A 41 -5.77 8.92 23.26
CA LEU A 41 -5.18 8.29 22.08
C LEU A 41 -3.76 8.80 21.77
N ASP A 42 -3.51 10.09 21.93
CA ASP A 42 -2.17 10.66 21.76
C ASP A 42 -1.20 10.10 22.82
N ARG A 43 -1.64 9.94 24.07
CA ARG A 43 -0.86 9.26 25.12
C ARG A 43 -0.59 7.79 24.84
N PHE A 44 -1.44 7.11 24.06
CA PHE A 44 -1.14 5.76 23.61
C PHE A 44 0.04 5.74 22.63
N LEU A 45 0.07 6.68 21.68
CA LEU A 45 1.17 6.79 20.71
C LEU A 45 2.47 7.31 21.35
N ARG A 46 2.34 8.22 22.32
CA ARG A 46 3.44 8.88 23.01
C ARG A 46 3.27 8.74 24.53
N PRO A 47 3.58 7.56 25.09
CA PRO A 47 3.44 7.33 26.52
C PRO A 47 4.42 8.19 27.31
N ASP A 48 3.96 8.74 28.42
CA ASP A 48 4.84 9.45 29.35
C ASP A 48 5.68 8.43 30.15
N LYS A 49 6.79 8.88 30.77
CA LYS A 49 7.69 8.01 31.55
C LYS A 49 6.99 7.32 32.74
N LEU A 50 5.85 7.85 33.16
CA LEU A 50 5.02 7.35 34.26
C LEU A 50 3.83 6.49 33.79
N ASP A 51 3.69 6.27 32.48
CA ASP A 51 2.61 5.46 31.93
C ASP A 51 2.97 3.97 31.93
N TYR A 52 2.12 3.18 32.60
CA TYR A 52 2.10 1.73 32.39
C TYR A 52 1.57 1.44 30.99
N LYS A 53 1.98 0.31 30.41
CA LYS A 53 1.52 -0.18 29.10
C LYS A 53 0.00 -0.02 28.99
N THR A 54 -0.43 0.77 28.01
CA THR A 54 -1.85 1.05 27.76
C THR A 54 -2.57 -0.23 27.34
N ASP A 55 -3.71 -0.50 27.97
CA ASP A 55 -4.56 -1.64 27.63
C ASP A 55 -5.24 -1.44 26.26
N GLU A 56 -5.23 -2.48 25.43
CA GLU A 56 -5.87 -2.49 24.11
C GLU A 56 -7.38 -2.22 24.21
N SER A 57 -8.00 -2.66 25.32
CA SER A 57 -9.40 -2.41 25.61
C SER A 57 -9.74 -0.91 25.68
N LEU A 58 -8.81 -0.09 26.21
CA LEU A 58 -8.99 1.35 26.34
C LEU A 58 -8.99 2.04 24.98
N ILE A 59 -8.09 1.61 24.09
CA ILE A 59 -7.97 2.13 22.73
C ILE A 59 -9.24 1.81 21.94
N ILE A 60 -9.73 0.58 22.06
CA ILE A 60 -10.98 0.15 21.41
C ILE A 60 -12.17 0.94 21.95
N ALA A 61 -12.27 1.13 23.28
CA ALA A 61 -13.37 1.89 23.90
C ALA A 61 -13.36 3.36 23.46
N ALA A 62 -12.18 4.01 23.50
CA ALA A 62 -12.01 5.39 23.05
C ALA A 62 -12.32 5.56 21.56
N GLY A 63 -11.79 4.67 20.70
CA GLY A 63 -12.07 4.65 19.27
C GLY A 63 -13.55 4.43 18.97
N SER A 64 -14.22 3.54 19.69
CA SER A 64 -15.66 3.27 19.54
C SER A 64 -16.52 4.48 19.93
N PHE A 65 -16.14 5.21 20.98
CA PHE A 65 -16.79 6.45 21.37
C PHE A 65 -16.63 7.54 20.30
N ILE A 66 -15.40 7.74 19.80
CA ILE A 66 -15.12 8.71 18.73
C ILE A 66 -15.90 8.35 17.47
N TRP A 67 -15.95 7.06 17.10
CA TRP A 67 -16.71 6.60 15.95
C TRP A 67 -18.20 6.91 16.07
N SER A 68 -18.77 6.72 17.27
CA SER A 68 -20.16 7.08 17.55
C SER A 68 -20.39 8.59 17.40
N CYS A 69 -19.43 9.42 17.83
CA CYS A 69 -19.47 10.88 17.65
C CYS A 69 -19.44 11.29 16.18
N ILE A 70 -18.62 10.62 15.35
CA ILE A 70 -18.52 10.86 13.90
C ILE A 70 -19.86 10.60 13.22
N ASN A 71 -20.58 9.57 13.65
CA ASN A 71 -21.87 9.18 13.09
C ASN A 71 -23.05 10.01 13.64
N SER A 72 -22.84 10.80 14.69
CA SER A 72 -23.90 11.58 15.34
C SER A 72 -24.31 12.81 14.54
N THR A 73 -23.38 13.73 14.26
CA THR A 73 -23.67 14.99 13.53
C THR A 73 -22.50 15.44 12.65
N PRO A 74 -22.78 16.11 11.51
CA PRO A 74 -21.73 16.59 10.61
C PRO A 74 -20.82 17.65 11.25
N GLU A 75 -21.34 18.48 12.15
CA GLU A 75 -20.56 19.53 12.82
C GLU A 75 -19.53 18.94 13.79
N ILE A 76 -19.90 17.89 14.54
CA ILE A 76 -18.95 17.16 15.40
C ILE A 76 -17.87 16.47 14.54
N ARG A 77 -18.27 15.87 13.41
CA ARG A 77 -17.32 15.25 12.48
C ARG A 77 -16.30 16.27 11.94
N LYS A 78 -16.74 17.45 11.49
CA LYS A 78 -15.84 18.54 11.07
C LYS A 78 -14.89 18.96 12.18
N LEU A 79 -15.40 19.12 13.41
CA LEU A 79 -14.57 19.48 14.56
C LEU A 79 -13.50 18.43 14.85
N LEU A 80 -13.84 17.14 14.79
CA LEU A 80 -12.89 16.04 14.97
C LEU A 80 -11.79 16.05 13.90
N ILE A 81 -12.17 16.29 12.64
CA ILE A 81 -11.21 16.43 11.53
C ILE A 81 -10.26 17.60 11.80
N GLN A 82 -10.79 18.76 12.20
CA GLN A 82 -9.99 19.95 12.52
C GLN A 82 -9.05 19.73 13.71
N LYS A 83 -9.44 18.90 14.69
CA LYS A 83 -8.60 18.54 15.83
C LYS A 83 -7.55 17.47 15.52
N GLY A 84 -7.39 17.08 14.25
CA GLY A 84 -6.34 16.16 13.82
C GLY A 84 -6.62 14.68 14.08
N MET A 85 -7.90 14.31 14.27
CA MET A 85 -8.27 12.91 14.55
C MET A 85 -7.84 11.94 13.45
N ILE A 86 -7.83 12.36 12.18
CA ILE A 86 -7.41 11.51 11.05
C ILE A 86 -5.93 11.12 11.19
N TYR A 87 -5.05 12.07 11.51
CA TYR A 87 -3.62 11.77 11.69
C TYR A 87 -3.42 10.78 12.84
N LEU A 88 -4.06 11.02 13.99
CA LEU A 88 -4.00 10.11 15.14
C LEU A 88 -4.52 8.71 14.80
N ALA A 89 -5.62 8.61 14.07
CA ALA A 89 -6.18 7.33 13.66
C ALA A 89 -5.24 6.56 12.73
N LEU A 90 -4.59 7.24 11.78
CA LEU A 90 -3.63 6.63 10.87
C LEU A 90 -2.37 6.16 11.60
N ASP A 91 -1.84 6.96 12.52
CA ASP A 91 -0.71 6.59 13.37
C ASP A 91 -1.03 5.36 14.23
N ILE A 92 -2.24 5.29 14.79
CA ILE A 92 -2.71 4.12 15.55
C ILE A 92 -2.80 2.88 14.65
N ILE A 93 -3.35 3.02 13.44
CA ILE A 93 -3.46 1.90 12.48
C ILE A 93 -2.06 1.36 12.13
N GLU A 94 -1.07 2.22 11.93
CA GLU A 94 0.30 1.80 11.59
C GLU A 94 0.96 0.95 12.70
N VAL A 95 0.64 1.20 13.98
CA VAL A 95 1.32 0.55 15.12
C VAL A 95 0.53 -0.54 15.82
N SER A 96 -0.77 -0.66 15.55
CA SER A 96 -1.68 -1.50 16.33
C SER A 96 -1.92 -2.89 15.74
N PRO A 97 -2.35 -3.88 16.55
CA PRO A 97 -2.76 -5.19 16.06
C PRO A 97 -4.07 -5.13 15.24
N PHE A 98 -4.32 -6.20 14.49
CA PHE A 98 -5.43 -6.30 13.53
C PHE A 98 -6.82 -5.85 14.04
N PRO A 99 -7.29 -6.21 15.26
CA PRO A 99 -8.61 -5.78 15.73
C PRO A 99 -8.74 -4.25 15.85
N ILE A 100 -7.69 -3.57 16.30
CA ILE A 100 -7.65 -2.12 16.42
C ILE A 100 -7.55 -1.50 15.03
N GLN A 101 -6.68 -2.03 14.16
CA GLN A 101 -6.59 -1.58 12.76
C GLN A 101 -7.95 -1.65 12.05
N LEU A 102 -8.70 -2.74 12.25
CA LEU A 102 -10.02 -2.95 11.66
C LEU A 102 -11.04 -1.91 12.13
N LEU A 103 -11.06 -1.60 13.43
CA LEU A 103 -11.93 -0.59 14.02
C LEU A 103 -11.65 0.79 13.45
N TYR A 104 -10.39 1.23 13.50
CA TYR A 104 -10.00 2.57 13.08
C TYR A 104 -10.09 2.76 11.57
N THR A 105 -9.80 1.74 10.77
CA THR A 105 -10.00 1.80 9.32
C THR A 105 -11.50 1.90 8.99
N GLY A 106 -12.37 1.27 9.79
CA GLY A 106 -13.83 1.41 9.67
C GLY A 106 -14.29 2.83 9.96
N MET A 107 -13.80 3.40 11.05
CA MET A 107 -14.02 4.80 11.41
C MET A 107 -13.54 5.75 10.31
N LEU A 108 -12.35 5.53 9.74
CA LEU A 108 -11.81 6.35 8.65
C LEU A 108 -12.62 6.21 7.35
N ALA A 109 -13.21 5.05 7.08
CA ALA A 109 -14.08 4.88 5.91
C ALA A 109 -15.35 5.75 6.02
N ASP A 110 -15.94 5.87 7.20
CA ASP A 110 -17.09 6.75 7.42
C ASP A 110 -16.70 8.24 7.38
N VAL A 111 -15.51 8.58 7.89
CA VAL A 111 -14.96 9.95 7.81
C VAL A 111 -14.64 10.33 6.36
N ALA A 112 -14.20 9.37 5.55
CA ALA A 112 -13.85 9.58 4.15
C ALA A 112 -15.02 10.00 3.27
N LEU A 113 -16.27 9.90 3.75
CA LEU A 113 -17.46 10.42 3.07
C LEU A 113 -17.49 11.95 3.01
N ASP A 114 -16.75 12.63 3.88
CA ASP A 114 -16.72 14.08 3.98
C ASP A 114 -15.49 14.66 3.25
N VAL A 115 -15.69 15.61 2.33
CA VAL A 115 -14.61 16.20 1.51
C VAL A 115 -13.51 16.83 2.38
N TYR A 116 -13.83 17.32 3.58
CA TYR A 116 -12.85 17.95 4.47
C TYR A 116 -11.76 16.98 4.96
N CYS A 117 -11.97 15.66 4.83
CA CYS A 117 -10.98 14.66 5.21
C CYS A 117 -9.79 14.57 4.25
N VAL A 118 -9.96 15.04 3.01
CA VAL A 118 -9.01 14.80 1.90
C VAL A 118 -7.63 15.33 2.24
N ILE A 119 -7.53 16.56 2.74
CA ILE A 119 -6.25 17.19 3.06
C ILE A 119 -5.49 16.33 4.09
N PRO A 120 -6.04 16.05 5.30
CA PRO A 120 -5.38 15.15 6.25
C PRO A 120 -4.97 13.79 5.71
N PHE A 121 -5.77 13.18 4.83
CA PHE A 121 -5.42 11.89 4.22
C PHE A 121 -4.20 12.00 3.30
N VAL A 122 -4.15 13.00 2.42
CA VAL A 122 -3.06 13.10 1.44
C VAL A 122 -1.77 13.64 2.03
N THR A 123 -1.85 14.45 3.09
CA THR A 123 -0.68 15.03 3.79
C THR A 123 -0.10 14.10 4.85
N TRP A 124 -0.85 13.11 5.34
CA TRP A 124 -0.33 12.16 6.33
C TRP A 124 0.87 11.38 5.78
N ARG A 125 1.86 11.15 6.64
CA ARG A 125 3.05 10.34 6.37
C ARG A 125 3.26 9.40 7.55
N GLY A 126 3.58 8.15 7.25
CA GLY A 126 3.92 7.15 8.26
C GLY A 126 5.31 7.36 8.85
N LYS A 127 5.82 6.33 9.53
CA LYS A 127 7.15 6.37 10.17
C LYS A 127 8.30 6.66 9.21
N THR A 128 8.16 6.27 7.94
CA THR A 128 9.12 6.57 6.87
C THR A 128 8.45 7.47 5.84
N GLU A 129 9.21 8.39 5.25
CA GLU A 129 8.69 9.37 4.27
C GLU A 129 8.02 8.70 3.05
N ASP A 130 8.42 7.47 2.71
CA ASP A 130 7.87 6.67 1.61
C ASP A 130 6.48 6.08 1.91
N ILE A 131 6.05 6.05 3.18
CA ILE A 131 4.74 5.53 3.57
C ILE A 131 3.72 6.67 3.51
N ASN A 132 2.97 6.70 2.43
CA ASN A 132 1.77 7.52 2.29
C ASN A 132 0.51 6.70 2.63
N ILE A 133 -0.66 7.36 2.63
CA ILE A 133 -1.94 6.71 2.92
C ILE A 133 -2.24 5.51 2.01
N LEU A 134 -1.94 5.60 0.70
CA LEU A 134 -2.19 4.50 -0.23
C LEU A 134 -1.29 3.30 0.07
N ALA A 135 -0.02 3.54 0.43
CA ALA A 135 0.91 2.50 0.84
C ALA A 135 0.39 1.77 2.10
N LEU A 136 -0.02 2.52 3.13
CA LEU A 136 -0.59 1.94 4.35
C LEU A 136 -1.83 1.08 4.04
N LEU A 137 -2.76 1.60 3.23
CA LEU A 137 -3.98 0.88 2.84
C LEU A 137 -3.67 -0.40 2.04
N CYS A 138 -2.65 -0.38 1.18
CA CYS A 138 -2.18 -1.57 0.46
C CYS A 138 -1.54 -2.59 1.42
N ASP A 139 -0.80 -2.15 2.43
CA ASP A 139 -0.23 -3.05 3.46
C ASP A 139 -1.32 -3.73 4.28
N LEU A 140 -2.30 -2.97 4.76
CA LEU A 140 -3.48 -3.48 5.45
C LEU A 140 -4.23 -4.53 4.63
N TRP A 141 -4.42 -4.24 3.33
CA TRP A 141 -5.04 -5.18 2.40
C TRP A 141 -4.28 -6.49 2.32
N ARG A 142 -2.97 -6.44 2.07
CA ARG A 142 -2.11 -7.64 1.95
C ARG A 142 -2.04 -8.42 3.25
N ASN A 143 -2.00 -7.75 4.39
CA ASN A 143 -2.03 -8.41 5.69
C ASN A 143 -3.34 -9.20 5.87
N GLN A 144 -4.48 -8.62 5.47
CA GLN A 144 -5.76 -9.32 5.51
C GLN A 144 -5.82 -10.50 4.53
N GLU A 145 -5.17 -10.41 3.37
CA GLU A 145 -5.06 -11.54 2.44
C GLU A 145 -4.25 -12.70 2.99
N LYS A 146 -3.15 -12.41 3.67
CA LYS A 146 -2.35 -13.42 4.36
C LYS A 146 -3.14 -14.10 5.47
N ILE A 147 -3.85 -13.33 6.30
CA ILE A 147 -4.69 -13.87 7.38
C ILE A 147 -5.77 -14.81 6.82
N LYS A 148 -6.35 -14.46 5.67
CA LYS A 148 -7.40 -15.24 5.02
C LYS A 148 -6.89 -16.35 4.09
N GLY A 149 -5.58 -16.53 3.95
CA GLY A 149 -5.01 -17.56 3.07
C GLY A 149 -5.40 -17.40 1.61
N VAL A 150 -5.39 -16.17 1.08
CA VAL A 150 -5.59 -15.92 -0.37
C VAL A 150 -4.29 -16.20 -1.12
N ASP A 151 -4.40 -16.92 -2.23
CA ASP A 151 -3.25 -17.31 -3.04
C ASP A 151 -2.72 -16.11 -3.84
N ARG A 152 -1.39 -15.91 -3.78
CA ARG A 152 -0.65 -14.84 -4.46
C ARG A 152 0.59 -15.44 -5.11
N ALA A 153 0.97 -14.93 -6.27
CA ALA A 153 2.26 -15.25 -6.88
C ALA A 153 3.40 -14.55 -6.12
N ASP A 154 4.64 -14.99 -6.32
CA ASP A 154 5.83 -14.44 -5.66
C ASP A 154 6.03 -12.93 -5.93
N ASN A 155 5.60 -12.48 -7.11
CA ASN A 155 5.59 -11.07 -7.52
C ASN A 155 4.42 -10.26 -6.90
N GLY A 156 3.55 -10.89 -6.11
CA GLY A 156 2.38 -10.27 -5.48
C GLY A 156 1.12 -10.22 -6.36
N CYS A 157 1.17 -10.73 -7.60
CA CYS A 157 0.01 -10.77 -8.48
C CYS A 157 -1.04 -11.79 -8.05
N ALA A 158 -2.26 -11.61 -8.54
CA ALA A 158 -3.27 -12.66 -8.50
C ALA A 158 -2.87 -13.85 -9.39
N VAL A 159 -3.11 -15.07 -8.89
CA VAL A 159 -2.78 -16.32 -9.60
C VAL A 159 -3.96 -16.82 -10.42
N ASP A 160 -5.15 -16.79 -9.82
CA ASP A 160 -6.36 -17.40 -10.35
C ASP A 160 -7.36 -16.33 -10.80
N THR A 161 -7.82 -16.42 -12.05
CA THR A 161 -8.82 -15.53 -12.67
C THR A 161 -10.21 -15.68 -12.04
N GLU A 162 -10.54 -16.85 -11.52
CA GLU A 162 -11.86 -17.21 -10.97
C GLU A 162 -11.88 -17.15 -9.43
N ARG A 163 -10.71 -17.06 -8.78
CA ARG A 163 -10.58 -17.12 -7.32
C ARG A 163 -9.63 -16.07 -6.74
N ILE A 164 -9.63 -14.88 -7.32
CA ILE A 164 -8.70 -13.78 -7.02
C ILE A 164 -8.66 -13.38 -5.53
N LEU A 165 -9.81 -13.41 -4.85
CA LEU A 165 -9.97 -12.95 -3.46
C LEU A 165 -10.53 -14.00 -2.50
N LYS A 166 -10.77 -15.23 -2.99
CA LYS A 166 -11.37 -16.30 -2.20
C LYS A 166 -10.37 -16.80 -1.15
N GLY A 167 -10.72 -16.62 0.12
CA GLY A 167 -9.92 -17.09 1.25
C GLY A 167 -10.05 -18.59 1.48
N SER A 168 -9.18 -19.14 2.34
CA SER A 168 -9.19 -20.55 2.74
C SER A 168 -10.52 -20.98 3.37
N ASP A 169 -11.12 -20.13 4.19
CA ASP A 169 -12.36 -20.45 4.90
C ASP A 169 -13.55 -20.47 3.94
N GLN A 170 -13.60 -19.54 2.99
CA GLN A 170 -14.61 -19.52 1.93
C GLN A 170 -14.51 -20.77 1.04
N LYS A 171 -13.30 -21.30 0.82
CA LYS A 171 -13.08 -22.55 0.05
C LYS A 171 -13.55 -23.81 0.78
N ARG A 172 -13.72 -23.77 2.12
CA ARG A 172 -14.12 -24.92 2.94
C ARG A 172 -15.63 -25.06 3.11
N ILE A 173 -16.39 -24.00 2.83
CA ILE A 173 -17.84 -23.97 3.03
C ILE A 173 -18.50 -24.17 1.67
N ASP A 174 -19.25 -25.25 1.53
CA ASP A 174 -20.07 -25.48 0.35
C ASP A 174 -21.25 -24.49 0.33
N PRO A 175 -21.58 -23.88 -0.84
CA PRO A 175 -22.74 -23.03 -0.96
C PRO A 175 -24.04 -23.78 -0.66
N ASP A 176 -24.95 -23.13 0.05
CA ASP A 176 -26.30 -23.63 0.26
C ASP A 176 -27.30 -22.45 0.37
N ILE A 177 -28.60 -22.75 0.36
CA ILE A 177 -29.66 -21.73 0.48
C ILE A 177 -29.46 -20.89 1.75
N ASP A 178 -29.06 -21.52 2.84
CA ASP A 178 -28.87 -20.86 4.14
C ASP A 178 -27.46 -20.31 4.34
N THR A 179 -26.51 -20.65 3.46
CA THR A 179 -25.10 -20.29 3.60
C THR A 179 -24.53 -19.67 2.34
N CYS A 180 -24.20 -18.38 2.43
CA CYS A 180 -23.50 -17.62 1.40
C CYS A 180 -22.03 -17.37 1.82
N PRO A 181 -21.08 -18.27 1.48
CA PRO A 181 -19.66 -18.12 1.79
C PRO A 181 -19.05 -16.74 1.44
N PRO A 182 -19.34 -16.12 0.28
CA PRO A 182 -18.82 -14.78 -0.04
C PRO A 182 -19.28 -13.70 0.94
N LEU A 183 -20.52 -13.80 1.47
CA LEU A 183 -21.04 -12.87 2.46
C LEU A 183 -20.44 -13.13 3.84
N PHE A 184 -20.28 -14.40 4.22
CA PHE A 184 -19.63 -14.78 5.46
C PHE A 184 -18.19 -14.23 5.53
N ASP A 185 -17.48 -14.22 4.39
CA ASP A 185 -16.15 -13.61 4.25
C ASP A 185 -16.13 -12.11 4.59
N LEU A 186 -17.26 -11.39 4.51
CA LEU A 186 -17.28 -9.95 4.81
C LEU A 186 -17.30 -9.63 6.32
N TYR A 187 -17.67 -10.57 7.18
CA TYR A 187 -17.65 -10.35 8.63
C TYR A 187 -16.23 -10.08 9.11
N GLY A 188 -16.04 -8.99 9.85
CA GLY A 188 -14.73 -8.57 10.34
C GLY A 188 -13.72 -8.23 9.22
N CYS A 189 -14.17 -8.02 7.98
CA CYS A 189 -13.27 -7.80 6.85
C CYS A 189 -12.78 -6.35 6.78
N MET A 190 -11.47 -6.20 6.57
CA MET A 190 -10.81 -4.90 6.37
C MET A 190 -10.90 -4.41 4.92
N ARG A 191 -10.93 -5.34 3.94
CA ARG A 191 -10.99 -5.05 2.51
C ARG A 191 -12.08 -4.05 2.09
N PRO A 192 -13.36 -4.19 2.50
CA PRO A 192 -14.38 -3.23 2.08
C PRO A 192 -14.12 -1.82 2.63
N LYS A 193 -13.52 -1.69 3.82
CA LYS A 193 -13.19 -0.39 4.43
C LYS A 193 -12.05 0.28 3.66
N VAL A 194 -11.01 -0.49 3.33
CA VAL A 194 -9.90 -0.02 2.48
C VAL A 194 -10.41 0.41 1.10
N TYR A 195 -11.23 -0.44 0.46
CA TYR A 195 -11.83 -0.12 -0.84
C TYR A 195 -12.64 1.18 -0.79
N ALA A 196 -13.44 1.39 0.26
CA ALA A 196 -14.23 2.60 0.43
C ALA A 196 -13.33 3.84 0.50
N ILE A 197 -12.31 3.85 1.34
CA ILE A 197 -11.37 4.99 1.47
C ILE A 197 -10.67 5.27 0.13
N VAL A 198 -10.12 4.24 -0.53
CA VAL A 198 -9.43 4.40 -1.82
C VAL A 198 -10.37 4.96 -2.88
N THR A 199 -11.59 4.43 -2.97
CA THR A 199 -12.60 4.87 -3.95
C THR A 199 -13.04 6.31 -3.68
N LEU A 200 -13.25 6.67 -2.42
CA LEU A 200 -13.63 8.02 -2.03
C LEU A 200 -12.53 9.02 -2.39
N LEU A 201 -11.26 8.71 -2.09
CA LEU A 201 -10.14 9.60 -2.40
C LEU A 201 -9.85 9.71 -3.91
N LEU A 202 -9.82 8.59 -4.63
CA LEU A 202 -9.35 8.53 -6.02
C LEU A 202 -10.45 8.69 -7.07
N ARG A 203 -11.73 8.52 -6.71
CA ARG A 203 -12.86 8.68 -7.64
C ARG A 203 -13.82 9.78 -7.22
N VAL A 204 -14.38 9.69 -6.01
CA VAL A 204 -15.44 10.63 -5.58
C VAL A 204 -14.89 12.02 -5.31
N HIS A 205 -13.80 12.12 -4.56
CA HIS A 205 -13.14 13.36 -4.18
C HIS A 205 -11.94 13.69 -5.08
N TYR A 206 -11.87 13.12 -6.28
CA TYR A 206 -10.72 13.22 -7.17
C TYR A 206 -10.25 14.68 -7.39
N SER A 207 -11.18 15.61 -7.63
CA SER A 207 -10.86 17.03 -7.82
C SER A 207 -10.24 17.68 -6.57
N ALA A 208 -10.77 17.37 -5.38
CA ALA A 208 -10.24 17.86 -4.12
C ALA A 208 -8.88 17.22 -3.80
N THR A 209 -8.73 15.92 -4.07
CA THR A 209 -7.49 15.16 -3.89
C THR A 209 -6.39 15.72 -4.78
N GLN A 210 -6.68 15.98 -6.06
CA GLN A 210 -5.73 16.57 -6.99
C GLN A 210 -5.34 17.98 -6.57
N SER A 211 -6.33 18.82 -6.24
CA SER A 211 -6.08 20.19 -5.75
C SER A 211 -5.19 20.20 -4.51
N ALA A 212 -5.44 19.29 -3.56
CA ALA A 212 -4.61 19.16 -2.36
C ALA A 212 -3.20 18.68 -2.71
N CYS A 213 -3.05 17.70 -3.61
CA CYS A 213 -1.74 17.25 -4.05
C CYS A 213 -0.94 18.39 -4.70
N ASP A 214 -1.57 19.18 -5.57
CA ASP A 214 -0.93 20.30 -6.25
C ASP A 214 -0.53 21.41 -5.27
N LEU A 215 -1.41 21.75 -4.31
CA LEU A 215 -1.15 22.77 -3.29
C LEU A 215 0.01 22.42 -2.36
N TYR A 216 0.14 21.15 -1.96
CA TYR A 216 1.17 20.69 -1.05
C TYR A 216 2.39 20.07 -1.78
N GLY A 217 2.41 20.09 -3.12
CA GLY A 217 3.49 19.51 -3.93
C GLY A 217 3.67 17.99 -3.75
N LEU A 218 2.58 17.28 -3.43
CA LEU A 218 2.62 15.86 -3.09
C LEU A 218 2.33 14.99 -4.31
N ARG A 219 2.97 13.83 -4.38
CA ARG A 219 2.68 12.81 -5.39
C ARG A 219 2.07 11.59 -4.72
N LEU A 220 0.74 11.57 -4.59
CA LEU A 220 0.02 10.48 -3.94
C LEU A 220 0.23 9.11 -4.63
N MET A 221 0.34 9.12 -5.97
CA MET A 221 0.53 7.91 -6.78
C MET A 221 1.99 7.48 -6.89
N ASN A 222 2.94 8.16 -6.23
CA ASN A 222 4.34 7.71 -6.19
C ASN A 222 4.47 6.62 -5.12
N ILE A 223 4.06 5.41 -5.46
CA ILE A 223 4.09 4.24 -4.58
C ILE A 223 4.93 3.13 -5.23
N ASN A 224 5.50 2.25 -4.41
CA ASN A 224 6.25 1.08 -4.89
C ASN A 224 5.37 0.20 -5.82
N LEU A 225 5.96 -0.42 -6.84
CA LEU A 225 5.34 -1.41 -7.74
C LEU A 225 4.42 -2.39 -6.99
N LYS A 226 4.85 -2.92 -5.85
CA LYS A 226 4.02 -3.85 -5.05
C LYS A 226 2.70 -3.23 -4.61
N ASN A 227 2.73 -1.95 -4.23
CA ASN A 227 1.54 -1.18 -3.88
C ASN A 227 0.71 -0.86 -5.11
N GLU A 228 1.30 -0.56 -6.27
CA GLU A 228 0.56 -0.37 -7.52
C GLU A 228 -0.22 -1.63 -7.92
N ILE A 229 0.42 -2.80 -7.87
CA ILE A 229 -0.21 -4.11 -8.13
C ILE A 229 -1.39 -4.34 -7.19
N THR A 230 -1.22 -4.04 -5.90
CA THR A 230 -2.28 -4.18 -4.89
C THR A 230 -3.41 -3.17 -5.13
N LEU A 231 -3.08 -1.94 -5.50
CA LEU A 231 -4.04 -0.88 -5.77
C LEU A 231 -4.95 -1.22 -6.95
N LYS A 232 -4.40 -1.83 -8.01
CA LYS A 232 -5.20 -2.35 -9.13
C LYS A 232 -6.23 -3.35 -8.65
N LEU A 233 -5.82 -4.30 -7.81
CA LEU A 233 -6.75 -5.26 -7.24
C LEU A 233 -7.85 -4.58 -6.38
N ILE A 234 -7.48 -3.59 -5.56
CA ILE A 234 -8.44 -2.82 -4.76
C ILE A 234 -9.48 -2.15 -5.66
N GLN A 235 -9.07 -1.54 -6.78
CA GLN A 235 -9.97 -0.86 -7.71
C GLN A 235 -11.03 -1.78 -8.35
N TYR A 236 -10.73 -3.08 -8.46
CA TYR A 236 -11.65 -4.11 -8.97
C TYR A 236 -12.41 -4.86 -7.86
N TYR A 237 -12.19 -4.54 -6.59
CA TYR A 237 -12.74 -5.28 -5.45
C TYR A 237 -14.25 -5.50 -5.51
N GLU A 238 -15.01 -4.43 -5.77
CA GLU A 238 -16.47 -4.50 -5.82
C GLU A 238 -16.96 -5.45 -6.93
N HIS A 239 -16.33 -5.36 -8.10
CA HIS A 239 -16.63 -6.22 -9.24
C HIS A 239 -16.34 -7.69 -8.92
N ILE A 240 -15.19 -7.96 -8.30
CA ILE A 240 -14.78 -9.31 -7.91
C ILE A 240 -15.73 -9.88 -6.85
N LYS A 241 -16.04 -9.14 -5.78
CA LYS A 241 -16.92 -9.63 -4.73
C LYS A 241 -18.37 -9.82 -5.18
N ARG A 242 -18.85 -8.97 -6.09
CA ARG A 242 -20.16 -9.16 -6.73
C ARG A 242 -20.17 -10.43 -7.60
N GLY A 243 -19.08 -10.68 -8.31
CA GLY A 243 -18.90 -11.90 -9.10
C GLY A 243 -18.91 -13.19 -8.28
N GLU A 244 -18.23 -13.21 -7.12
CA GLU A 244 -18.27 -14.35 -6.19
C GLU A 244 -19.70 -14.67 -5.72
N ILE A 245 -20.54 -13.65 -5.53
CA ILE A 245 -21.95 -13.82 -5.15
C ILE A 245 -22.75 -14.42 -6.31
N TRP A 246 -22.54 -13.96 -7.54
CA TRP A 246 -23.23 -14.50 -8.73
C TRP A 246 -22.88 -15.96 -8.98
N GLU A 247 -21.62 -16.32 -8.85
CA GLU A 247 -21.15 -17.71 -8.97
C GLU A 247 -21.79 -18.60 -7.89
N ASN A 248 -21.88 -18.10 -6.65
CA ASN A 248 -22.54 -18.79 -5.56
C ASN A 248 -24.03 -19.01 -5.83
N MET A 249 -24.74 -17.99 -6.31
CA MET A 249 -26.14 -18.09 -6.72
C MET A 249 -26.32 -19.11 -7.85
N LEU A 250 -25.46 -19.08 -8.87
CA LEU A 250 -25.52 -20.02 -9.99
C LEU A 250 -25.38 -21.47 -9.51
N PHE A 251 -24.43 -21.71 -8.61
CA PHE A 251 -24.21 -23.02 -8.02
C PHE A 251 -25.45 -23.53 -7.26
N ILE A 252 -26.05 -22.68 -6.41
CA ILE A 252 -27.24 -23.05 -5.64
C ILE A 252 -28.43 -23.37 -6.56
N ILE A 253 -28.65 -22.56 -7.61
CA ILE A 253 -29.74 -22.77 -8.56
C ILE A 253 -29.55 -24.09 -9.32
N LYS A 254 -28.34 -24.36 -9.81
CA LYS A 254 -28.00 -25.61 -10.51
C LYS A 254 -28.15 -26.84 -9.61
N LYS A 255 -27.81 -26.72 -8.33
CA LYS A 255 -27.94 -27.81 -7.34
C LYS A 255 -29.39 -28.11 -6.96
N ASN A 256 -30.21 -27.07 -6.77
CA ASN A 256 -31.51 -27.22 -6.11
C ASN A 256 -32.71 -27.35 -7.04
N ASN A 257 -32.68 -26.82 -8.27
CA ASN A 257 -33.58 -27.16 -9.39
C ASN A 257 -33.31 -26.21 -10.59
N PRO A 258 -32.63 -26.65 -11.66
CA PRO A 258 -32.30 -25.80 -12.81
C PRO A 258 -33.52 -25.40 -13.67
N GLU A 259 -34.65 -26.08 -13.52
CA GLU A 259 -35.84 -25.90 -14.37
C GLU A 259 -36.75 -24.74 -13.93
N ILE A 260 -36.52 -24.15 -12.76
CA ILE A 260 -37.48 -23.19 -12.17
C ILE A 260 -37.50 -21.87 -12.97
N TYR A 261 -36.38 -21.44 -13.58
CA TYR A 261 -36.31 -20.27 -14.47
C TYR A 261 -35.10 -20.32 -15.44
N PRO A 262 -35.19 -20.96 -16.63
CA PRO A 262 -34.05 -21.09 -17.56
C PRO A 262 -33.48 -19.73 -18.00
N ALA A 263 -34.32 -18.74 -18.29
CA ALA A 263 -33.87 -17.40 -18.67
C ALA A 263 -33.08 -16.67 -17.56
N PHE A 264 -33.36 -16.98 -16.29
CA PHE A 264 -32.62 -16.42 -15.16
C PHE A 264 -31.26 -17.09 -14.99
N VAL A 265 -31.16 -18.39 -15.27
CA VAL A 265 -29.90 -19.13 -15.28
C VAL A 265 -28.97 -18.55 -16.35
N ASP A 266 -29.46 -18.37 -17.58
CA ASP A 266 -28.68 -17.79 -18.69
C ASP A 266 -28.14 -16.40 -18.33
N TYR A 267 -28.96 -15.57 -17.67
CA TYR A 267 -28.56 -14.24 -17.23
C TYR A 267 -27.44 -14.29 -16.18
N ILE A 268 -27.56 -15.16 -15.18
CA ILE A 268 -26.51 -15.33 -14.16
C ILE A 268 -25.24 -15.91 -14.79
N GLU A 269 -25.33 -16.86 -15.72
CA GLU A 269 -24.17 -17.40 -16.42
C GLU A 269 -23.42 -16.32 -17.21
N MET A 270 -24.15 -15.41 -17.86
CA MET A 270 -23.55 -14.24 -18.50
C MET A 270 -22.84 -13.33 -17.49
N LEU A 271 -23.43 -13.09 -16.32
CA LEU A 271 -22.81 -12.30 -15.26
C LEU A 271 -21.55 -12.97 -14.68
N VAL A 272 -21.57 -14.28 -14.48
CA VAL A 272 -20.41 -15.08 -14.04
C VAL A 272 -19.31 -15.06 -15.10
N SER A 273 -19.67 -15.17 -16.38
CA SER A 273 -18.71 -15.06 -17.49
C SER A 273 -18.04 -13.68 -17.49
N ARG A 274 -18.82 -12.61 -17.25
CA ARG A 274 -18.27 -11.26 -17.13
C ARG A 274 -17.35 -11.10 -15.90
N TYR A 275 -17.67 -11.78 -14.81
CA TYR A 275 -16.80 -11.84 -13.64
C TYR A 275 -15.43 -12.44 -13.98
N TYR A 276 -15.38 -13.54 -14.72
CA TYR A 276 -14.11 -14.14 -15.15
C TYR A 276 -13.31 -13.22 -16.08
N CYS A 277 -13.97 -12.48 -16.97
CA CYS A 277 -13.31 -11.46 -17.79
C CYS A 277 -12.63 -10.39 -16.92
N TRP A 278 -13.29 -9.89 -15.87
CA TRP A 278 -12.66 -8.94 -14.94
C TRP A 278 -11.44 -9.54 -14.25
N GLY A 279 -11.44 -10.84 -13.96
CA GLY A 279 -10.27 -11.50 -13.40
C GLY A 279 -9.09 -11.56 -14.35
N VAL A 280 -9.36 -11.80 -15.63
CA VAL A 280 -8.35 -11.71 -16.69
C VAL A 280 -7.82 -10.28 -16.81
N ASP A 281 -8.69 -9.27 -16.83
CA ASP A 281 -8.31 -7.86 -16.95
C ASP A 281 -7.39 -7.42 -15.80
N VAL A 282 -7.73 -7.78 -14.56
CA VAL A 282 -6.91 -7.45 -13.37
C VAL A 282 -5.51 -8.05 -13.49
N ILE A 283 -5.42 -9.34 -13.84
CA ILE A 283 -4.14 -10.03 -13.96
C ILE A 283 -3.31 -9.43 -15.10
N GLN A 284 -3.92 -9.15 -16.25
CA GLN A 284 -3.26 -8.50 -17.38
C GLN A 284 -2.72 -7.11 -17.00
N GLU A 285 -3.52 -6.28 -16.34
CA GLU A 285 -3.06 -4.96 -15.86
C GLU A 285 -1.89 -5.09 -14.88
N GLN A 286 -1.92 -6.07 -13.97
CA GLN A 286 -0.81 -6.30 -13.04
C GLN A 286 0.48 -6.73 -13.76
N TYR A 287 0.40 -7.60 -14.78
CA TYR A 287 1.56 -7.99 -15.57
C TYR A 287 2.12 -6.85 -16.43
N ILE A 288 1.25 -5.96 -16.93
CA ILE A 288 1.68 -4.75 -17.65
C ILE A 288 2.52 -3.86 -16.72
N LEU A 289 2.09 -3.66 -15.47
CA LEU A 289 2.85 -2.88 -14.49
C LEU A 289 4.25 -3.45 -14.25
N ILE A 290 4.35 -4.77 -14.07
CA ILE A 290 5.65 -5.44 -13.88
C ILE A 290 6.54 -5.26 -15.11
N ARG A 291 5.97 -5.43 -16.31
CA ARG A 291 6.70 -5.24 -17.56
C ARG A 291 7.21 -3.81 -17.69
N ASP A 292 6.37 -2.83 -17.39
CA ASP A 292 6.71 -1.41 -17.48
C ASP A 292 7.80 -1.03 -16.48
N ASP A 293 7.76 -1.57 -15.27
CA ASP A 293 8.82 -1.40 -14.26
C ASP A 293 10.15 -1.99 -14.74
N ALA A 294 10.13 -3.20 -15.30
CA ALA A 294 11.33 -3.82 -15.88
C ALA A 294 11.91 -3.00 -17.04
N HIS A 295 11.06 -2.40 -17.89
CA HIS A 295 11.52 -1.50 -18.96
C HIS A 295 12.09 -0.19 -18.41
N LYS A 296 11.49 0.40 -17.37
CA LYS A 296 12.01 1.59 -16.71
C LYS A 296 13.40 1.32 -16.12
N ALA A 297 13.55 0.24 -15.36
CA ALA A 297 14.85 -0.15 -14.78
C ALA A 297 15.93 -0.34 -15.86
N LYS A 298 15.59 -0.99 -16.98
CA LYS A 298 16.52 -1.16 -18.11
C LYS A 298 16.90 0.15 -18.78
N ASN A 299 15.97 1.10 -18.88
CA ASN A 299 16.25 2.42 -19.46
C ASN A 299 17.09 3.27 -18.51
N GLU A 300 16.83 3.22 -17.22
CA GLU A 300 17.66 3.87 -16.21
C GLU A 300 19.09 3.33 -16.22
N GLU A 301 19.26 2.02 -16.36
CA GLU A 301 20.58 1.39 -16.50
C GLU A 301 21.33 1.91 -17.74
N LYS A 302 20.64 2.00 -18.89
CA LYS A 302 21.22 2.57 -20.12
C LYS A 302 21.60 4.04 -19.95
N ASP A 303 20.73 4.85 -19.34
CA ASP A 303 21.01 6.26 -19.08
C ASP A 303 22.23 6.44 -18.16
N LEU A 304 22.43 5.53 -17.20
CA LEU A 304 23.62 5.51 -16.35
C LEU A 304 24.87 5.16 -17.15
N TYR A 305 24.82 4.14 -18.02
CA TYR A 305 25.95 3.82 -18.90
C TYR A 305 26.28 4.98 -19.84
N ASP A 306 25.28 5.64 -20.43
CA ASP A 306 25.47 6.78 -21.32
C ASP A 306 26.09 7.97 -20.59
N LYS A 307 25.66 8.24 -19.34
CA LYS A 307 26.30 9.25 -18.48
C LYS A 307 27.74 8.89 -18.16
N LEU A 308 28.02 7.63 -17.86
CA LEU A 308 29.37 7.16 -17.55
C LEU A 308 30.29 7.33 -18.77
N ILE A 309 29.82 6.94 -19.96
CA ILE A 309 30.53 7.13 -21.22
C ILE A 309 30.79 8.62 -21.48
N LYS A 310 29.79 9.50 -21.30
CA LYS A 310 29.96 10.95 -21.45
C LYS A 310 31.02 11.50 -20.49
N CYS A 311 30.97 11.12 -19.21
CA CYS A 311 31.97 11.55 -18.22
C CYS A 311 33.39 11.06 -18.58
N LEU A 312 33.52 9.83 -19.10
CA LEU A 312 34.80 9.31 -19.60
C LEU A 312 35.31 10.11 -20.80
N HIS A 313 34.44 10.41 -21.77
CA HIS A 313 34.79 11.21 -22.95
C HIS A 313 35.20 12.64 -22.58
N GLU A 314 34.48 13.28 -21.65
CA GLU A 314 34.83 14.62 -21.13
C GLU A 314 36.19 14.60 -20.43
N ARG A 315 36.47 13.57 -19.63
CA ARG A 315 37.75 13.41 -18.96
C ARG A 315 38.89 13.25 -19.96
N GLN A 316 38.72 12.37 -20.95
CA GLN A 316 39.70 12.20 -22.03
C GLN A 316 39.94 13.50 -22.81
N SER A 317 38.88 14.24 -23.12
CA SER A 317 38.97 15.53 -23.83
C SER A 317 39.71 16.59 -23.01
N ARG A 318 39.48 16.64 -21.68
CA ARG A 318 40.26 17.51 -20.78
C ARG A 318 41.74 17.16 -20.79
N THR A 319 42.08 15.87 -20.74
CA THR A 319 43.48 15.45 -20.77
C THR A 319 44.16 15.78 -22.11
N VAL A 320 43.45 15.65 -23.23
CA VAL A 320 43.96 16.07 -24.55
C VAL A 320 44.15 17.59 -24.63
N ASN A 321 43.23 18.38 -24.07
CA ASN A 321 43.37 19.84 -24.00
C ASN A 321 44.54 20.28 -23.10
N GLU A 322 44.73 19.61 -21.96
CA GLU A 322 45.91 19.80 -21.11
C GLU A 322 47.20 19.48 -21.89
N MET A 323 47.24 18.35 -22.63
CA MET A 323 48.38 18.04 -23.50
C MET A 323 48.64 19.13 -24.53
N HIS A 324 47.60 19.65 -25.19
CA HIS A 324 47.74 20.77 -26.14
C HIS A 324 48.26 22.05 -25.48
N TYR A 325 47.84 22.35 -24.25
CA TYR A 325 48.35 23.47 -23.47
C TYR A 325 49.84 23.30 -23.12
N TYR A 326 50.25 22.10 -22.71
CA TYR A 326 51.66 21.79 -22.45
C TYR A 326 52.52 21.72 -23.71
N LEU A 327 51.95 21.39 -24.87
CA LEU A 327 52.64 21.41 -26.17
C LEU A 327 52.81 22.84 -26.72
N SER A 328 51.89 23.75 -26.39
CA SER A 328 51.91 25.15 -26.84
C SER A 328 52.72 26.06 -25.94
N THR A 329 52.96 25.66 -24.69
CA THR A 329 53.97 26.27 -23.81
C THR A 329 55.31 25.57 -24.07
N SER A 330 56.30 26.28 -24.61
CA SER A 330 57.59 25.73 -25.06
C SER A 330 58.54 25.31 -23.92
N ASP A 331 58.03 24.64 -22.88
CA ASP A 331 58.83 24.13 -21.76
C ASP A 331 58.95 22.60 -21.82
N VAL A 332 60.07 22.15 -22.39
CA VAL A 332 60.41 20.73 -22.58
C VAL A 332 60.45 19.96 -21.26
N ARG A 333 60.72 20.63 -20.13
CA ARG A 333 60.78 19.99 -18.81
C ARG A 333 59.41 19.63 -18.28
N ALA A 334 58.43 20.51 -18.44
CA ALA A 334 57.04 20.25 -18.08
C ALA A 334 56.45 19.09 -18.92
N LEU A 335 56.85 19.01 -20.19
CA LEU A 335 56.40 17.99 -21.14
C LEU A 335 56.91 16.58 -20.79
N ASN A 336 58.14 16.44 -20.32
CA ASN A 336 58.69 15.16 -19.86
C ASN A 336 58.07 14.69 -18.54
N LEU A 337 57.89 15.60 -17.56
CA LEU A 337 57.20 15.32 -16.29
C LEU A 337 55.74 14.88 -16.53
N PHE A 338 55.06 15.51 -17.48
CA PHE A 338 53.68 15.14 -17.82
C PHE A 338 53.61 13.79 -18.55
N LYS A 339 54.55 13.48 -19.45
CA LYS A 339 54.63 12.16 -20.11
C LYS A 339 54.77 11.02 -19.09
N GLU A 340 55.63 11.17 -18.09
CA GLU A 340 55.80 10.17 -17.03
C GLU A 340 54.54 10.01 -16.17
N ASN A 341 53.89 11.13 -15.80
CA ASN A 341 52.61 11.09 -15.08
C ASN A 341 51.46 10.52 -15.92
N TYR A 342 51.47 10.74 -17.24
CA TYR A 342 50.42 10.24 -18.13
C TYR A 342 50.56 8.74 -18.38
N ILE A 343 51.78 8.23 -18.56
CA ILE A 343 52.03 6.78 -18.69
C ILE A 343 51.62 6.06 -17.40
N THR A 344 51.95 6.62 -16.23
CA THR A 344 51.56 6.03 -14.94
C THR A 344 50.04 6.10 -14.70
N LEU A 345 49.36 7.17 -15.13
CA LEU A 345 47.90 7.25 -15.09
C LEU A 345 47.23 6.24 -16.04
N LEU A 346 47.73 6.09 -17.27
CA LEU A 346 47.22 5.12 -18.24
C LEU A 346 47.42 3.68 -17.78
N ASP A 347 48.56 3.36 -17.17
CA ASP A 347 48.81 2.02 -16.61
C ASP A 347 47.90 1.75 -15.40
N ASN A 348 47.62 2.76 -14.58
CA ASN A 348 46.67 2.62 -13.47
C ASN A 348 45.22 2.51 -13.94
N GLU A 349 44.83 3.22 -15.00
CA GLU A 349 43.51 3.10 -15.63
C GLU A 349 43.35 1.75 -16.33
N ARG A 350 44.37 1.25 -17.05
CA ARG A 350 44.38 -0.12 -17.61
C ARG A 350 44.21 -1.18 -16.53
N LYS A 351 44.99 -1.10 -15.43
CA LYS A 351 44.85 -2.04 -14.31
C LYS A 351 43.47 -1.99 -13.65
N LYS A 352 42.85 -0.81 -13.56
CA LYS A 352 41.46 -0.69 -13.08
C LYS A 352 40.48 -1.29 -14.07
N LEU A 353 40.64 -1.05 -15.37
CA LEU A 353 39.78 -1.62 -16.40
C LEU A 353 39.89 -3.14 -16.43
N ASP A 354 41.10 -3.69 -16.34
CA ASP A 354 41.36 -5.13 -16.27
C ASP A 354 40.74 -5.73 -14.99
N TYR A 355 40.82 -5.06 -13.84
CA TYR A 355 40.14 -5.46 -12.61
C TYR A 355 38.60 -5.43 -12.73
N TYR A 356 38.02 -4.43 -13.41
CA TYR A 356 36.58 -4.38 -13.65
C TYR A 356 36.14 -5.44 -14.66
N ILE A 357 36.93 -5.70 -15.71
CA ILE A 357 36.67 -6.76 -16.69
C ILE A 357 36.78 -8.13 -16.04
N ASP A 358 37.78 -8.38 -15.19
CA ASP A 358 37.93 -9.63 -14.42
C ASP A 358 36.78 -9.85 -13.42
N ASN A 359 36.26 -8.79 -12.80
CA ASN A 359 35.07 -8.91 -11.95
C ASN A 359 33.79 -9.18 -12.77
N ILE A 360 33.66 -8.61 -13.98
CA ILE A 360 32.52 -8.85 -14.87
C ILE A 360 32.57 -10.26 -15.47
N THR A 361 33.74 -10.77 -15.84
CA THR A 361 33.91 -12.15 -16.33
C THR A 361 33.70 -13.15 -15.20
N ASN A 362 34.20 -12.88 -13.99
CA ASN A 362 33.96 -13.74 -12.82
C ASN A 362 32.47 -13.76 -12.41
N HIS A 363 31.76 -12.63 -12.44
CA HIS A 363 30.30 -12.60 -12.20
C HIS A 363 29.52 -13.34 -13.30
N LYS A 364 29.87 -13.17 -14.58
CA LYS A 364 29.25 -13.92 -15.68
C LYS A 364 29.52 -15.43 -15.60
N THR A 365 30.69 -15.86 -15.14
CA THR A 365 30.97 -17.29 -14.93
C THR A 365 30.28 -17.85 -13.69
N HIS A 366 30.01 -17.02 -12.67
CA HIS A 366 29.25 -17.44 -11.50
C HIS A 366 27.75 -17.59 -11.85
N ASP A 367 27.19 -16.69 -12.66
CA ASP A 367 25.80 -16.76 -13.11
C ASP A 367 25.57 -17.86 -14.15
N LEU A 368 26.50 -18.11 -15.08
CA LEU A 368 26.39 -19.26 -16.00
C LEU A 368 26.54 -20.60 -15.28
N ASN A 369 27.43 -20.71 -14.27
CA ASN A 369 27.58 -21.96 -13.50
C ASN A 369 26.37 -22.22 -12.59
N VAL A 370 25.69 -21.18 -12.09
CA VAL A 370 24.42 -21.32 -11.35
C VAL A 370 23.27 -21.71 -12.30
N TYR A 371 23.20 -21.15 -13.51
CA TYR A 371 22.21 -21.56 -14.53
C TYR A 371 22.41 -23.01 -15.00
N ILE A 372 23.66 -23.44 -15.21
CA ILE A 372 23.99 -24.82 -15.63
C ILE A 372 23.82 -25.83 -14.48
N GLN A 373 23.93 -25.41 -13.21
CA GLN A 373 23.59 -26.28 -12.05
C GLN A 373 22.07 -26.43 -11.84
N LEU A 374 21.27 -25.40 -12.17
CA LEU A 374 19.81 -25.47 -12.10
C LEU A 374 19.20 -26.35 -13.20
N GLU A 375 19.75 -26.34 -14.43
CA GLU A 375 19.31 -27.27 -15.49
C GLU A 375 19.69 -28.74 -15.21
N LYS A 376 20.77 -29.00 -14.46
CA LYS A 376 21.21 -30.37 -14.14
C LYS A 376 20.53 -31.00 -12.92
N THR A 377 19.83 -30.22 -12.09
CA THR A 377 19.21 -30.71 -10.84
C THR A 377 17.71 -30.96 -10.93
N GLY A 378 17.07 -30.71 -12.08
CA GLY A 378 15.74 -31.24 -12.40
C GLY A 378 14.66 -30.98 -11.33
N ARG A 379 14.69 -29.81 -10.71
CA ARG A 379 13.63 -29.34 -9.81
C ARG A 379 13.11 -28.02 -10.34
N TYR A 380 12.04 -28.12 -11.13
CA TYR A 380 11.09 -27.04 -11.29
C TYR A 380 10.22 -26.92 -10.03
#